data_AF-A0AAX1W3N3-F1
#
_entry.id   AF-A0AAX1W3N3-F1
#
_cell.length_a   1.000
_cell.length_b   1.000
_cell.length_c   1.000
_cell.angle_alpha   90.00
_cell.angle_beta   90.00
_cell.angle_gamma   90.00
#
_symmetry.space_group_name_H-M   'P 1'
#
loop_
_entity.id
_entity.type
_entity.pdbx_description
1 polymer ?
#
loop_
_entity_poly.entity_id
_entity_poly.type
_entity_poly.pdbx_seq_one_letter_code
_entity_poly.pdbx_strand_id
1 'polypeptide(L)' 'MRSTPRESSVVRAAPAATHETSDRRRFNNPHHAVMLAGADAARKGVPLHECPYRYPAMRASWLKGFAQEQQQSFKF' A
#
# COMPACT_ATOMS: atom_id res chain seq x y z
N MET A 1 -36.81 16.29 -38.78
CA MET A 1 -37.12 15.76 -37.43
C MET A 1 -37.24 14.24 -37.48
N ARG A 2 -36.21 13.51 -37.01
CA ARG A 2 -36.33 12.22 -36.33
C ARG A 2 -34.97 11.80 -35.77
N SER A 3 -35.01 11.40 -34.51
CA SER A 3 -33.89 11.19 -33.59
C SER A 3 -33.24 9.81 -33.77
N THR A 4 -32.01 9.71 -33.26
CA THR A 4 -31.05 8.58 -33.23
C THR A 4 -31.57 7.31 -32.51
N PRO A 5 -30.88 6.15 -32.57
CA PRO A 5 -29.78 5.92 -31.61
C PRO A 5 -28.59 5.07 -32.09
N ARG A 6 -27.40 5.50 -31.65
CA ARG A 6 -26.41 4.70 -30.89
C ARG A 6 -25.99 3.34 -31.47
N GLU A 7 -24.93 3.39 -32.26
CA GLU A 7 -24.11 2.23 -32.60
C GLU A 7 -23.56 1.61 -31.30
N SER A 8 -23.82 0.32 -31.15
CA SER A 8 -23.55 -0.48 -29.98
C SER A 8 -22.27 -1.28 -30.19
N SER A 9 -21.43 -1.31 -29.16
CA SER A 9 -20.50 -2.39 -28.86
C SER A 9 -19.32 -2.60 -29.81
N VAL A 10 -18.15 -2.09 -29.40
CA VAL A 10 -17.09 -2.99 -28.92
C VAL A 10 -16.48 -2.32 -27.69
N VAL A 11 -16.89 -2.82 -26.52
CA VAL A 11 -16.10 -2.66 -25.30
C VAL A 11 -14.80 -3.40 -25.52
N ARG A 12 -13.75 -2.67 -25.90
CA ARG A 12 -12.39 -3.21 -25.85
C ARG A 12 -12.04 -3.35 -24.37
N ALA A 13 -12.35 -4.51 -23.81
CA ALA A 13 -11.79 -4.96 -22.56
C ALA A 13 -10.27 -4.97 -22.73
N ALA A 14 -9.63 -3.89 -22.27
CA ALA A 14 -8.21 -3.93 -22.04
C ALA A 14 -7.99 -5.05 -21.01
N PRO A 15 -7.11 -6.03 -21.26
CA PRO A 15 -6.71 -6.91 -20.19
C PRO A 15 -6.22 -6.00 -19.07
N ALA A 16 -6.83 -6.15 -17.89
CA ALA A 16 -6.27 -5.65 -16.66
C ALA A 16 -4.85 -6.22 -16.61
N ALA A 17 -3.90 -5.41 -17.04
CA ALA A 17 -2.51 -5.66 -16.78
C ALA A 17 -2.44 -5.66 -15.26
N THR A 18 -2.50 -6.86 -14.69
CA THR A 18 -1.88 -7.16 -13.41
C THR A 18 -0.43 -6.79 -13.62
N HIS A 19 -0.15 -5.50 -13.47
CA HIS A 19 1.18 -4.99 -13.31
C HIS A 19 1.59 -5.52 -11.94
N GLU A 20 1.95 -6.80 -11.92
CA GLU A 20 2.98 -7.34 -11.05
C GLU A 20 4.33 -6.77 -11.52
N THR A 21 4.38 -5.45 -11.75
CA THR A 21 5.59 -4.72 -11.44
C THR A 21 5.69 -4.84 -9.93
N SER A 22 6.45 -5.84 -9.50
CA SER A 22 7.29 -5.68 -8.33
C SER A 22 7.99 -4.34 -8.53
N ASP A 23 7.38 -3.28 -7.99
CA ASP A 23 7.76 -1.89 -8.24
C ASP A 23 9.12 -1.71 -7.59
N ARG A 24 10.17 -1.99 -8.38
CA ARG A 24 11.54 -1.95 -7.88
C ARG A 24 11.97 -0.55 -7.48
N ARG A 25 11.20 0.49 -7.83
CA ARG A 25 11.43 1.87 -7.41
C ARG A 25 11.05 2.07 -5.95
N ARG A 26 10.10 1.29 -5.41
CA ARG A 26 9.79 1.27 -3.97
C ARG A 26 10.96 0.74 -3.12
N PHE A 27 11.82 -0.12 -3.67
CA PHE A 27 13.02 -0.58 -2.97
C PHE A 27 14.07 0.53 -2.81
N ASN A 28 14.03 1.61 -3.60
CA ASN A 28 14.91 2.77 -3.42
C ASN A 28 14.33 3.84 -2.49
N ASN A 29 13.15 3.61 -1.90
CA ASN A 29 12.60 4.49 -0.88
C ASN A 29 12.78 3.84 0.51
N PRO A 30 13.79 4.26 1.30
CA PRO A 30 14.03 3.69 2.62
C PRO A 30 12.81 3.86 3.54
N HIS A 31 12.02 4.94 3.40
CA HIS A 31 10.82 5.14 4.20
C HIS A 31 9.74 4.10 3.91
N HIS A 32 9.60 3.66 2.66
CA HIS A 32 8.61 2.65 2.30
C HIS A 32 8.99 1.27 2.84
N ALA A 33 10.26 0.88 2.73
CA ALA A 33 10.77 -0.36 3.32
C ALA A 33 10.58 -0.37 4.85
N VAL A 34 10.88 0.76 5.50
CA VAL A 34 10.71 0.93 6.95
C VAL A 34 9.23 0.90 7.35
N MET A 35 8.33 1.44 6.54
CA MET A 35 6.88 1.36 6.76
C MET A 35 6.37 -0.09 6.70
N LEU A 36 6.83 -0.88 5.71
CA LEU A 36 6.50 -2.31 5.63
C LEU A 36 7.02 -3.09 6.84
N ALA A 37 8.26 -2.80 7.27
CA ALA A 37 8.82 -3.39 8.49
C ALA A 37 8.01 -3.04 9.75
N GLY A 38 7.40 -1.86 9.79
CA GLY A 38 6.49 -1.44 10.86
C GLY A 38 5.16 -2.20 10.84
N ALA A 39 4.57 -2.38 9.65
CA ALA A 39 3.37 -3.20 9.50
C ALA A 39 3.64 -4.66 9.91
N ASP A 40 4.77 -5.24 9.49
CA ASP A 40 5.19 -6.59 9.89
C ASP A 40 5.36 -6.72 11.41
N ALA A 41 5.94 -5.71 12.05
CA ALA A 41 6.10 -5.69 13.50
C ALA A 41 4.74 -5.67 14.21
N ALA A 42 3.76 -4.91 13.72
CA ALA A 42 2.40 -4.92 14.25
C ALA A 42 1.73 -6.29 14.09
N ARG A 43 1.87 -6.95 12.94
CA ARG A 43 1.36 -8.32 12.72
C ARG A 43 1.97 -9.34 13.67
N LYS A 44 3.26 -9.17 13.98
CA LYS A 44 4.00 -10.04 14.90
C LYS A 44 3.77 -9.69 16.39
N GLY A 45 3.05 -8.61 16.69
CA GLY A 45 2.84 -8.14 18.05
C GLY A 45 4.11 -7.58 18.73
N VAL A 46 5.08 -7.12 17.96
CA VAL A 46 6.32 -6.53 18.50
C VAL A 46 5.99 -5.17 19.12
N PRO A 47 6.48 -4.86 20.33
CA PRO A 47 6.18 -3.59 20.97
C PRO A 47 6.88 -2.40 20.30
N LEU A 48 6.22 -1.24 20.30
CA LEU A 48 6.68 0.02 19.68
C LEU A 48 8.04 0.52 20.19
N HIS A 49 8.44 0.14 21.40
CA HIS A 49 9.73 0.52 21.99
C HIS A 49 10.92 -0.26 21.41
N GLU A 50 10.68 -1.40 20.78
CA GLU A 50 11.69 -2.21 20.09
C GLU A 50 12.12 -1.59 18.74
N CYS A 51 11.58 -0.41 18.37
CA CYS A 51 11.87 0.23 17.10
C CYS A 51 13.39 0.48 16.92
N PRO A 52 14.07 -0.19 15.97
CA PRO A 52 15.52 -0.16 15.85
C PRO A 52 16.07 1.11 15.18
N TYR A 53 15.20 2.00 14.70
CA TYR A 53 15.58 3.21 13.97
C TYR A 53 15.82 4.40 14.90
N ARG A 54 17.07 4.89 14.92
CA ARG A 54 17.47 6.10 15.66
C ARG A 54 17.10 7.40 14.94
N TYR A 55 16.91 7.36 13.62
CA TYR A 55 16.58 8.55 12.83
C TYR A 55 15.07 8.87 12.91
N PRO A 56 14.66 10.08 13.33
CA PRO A 56 13.26 10.42 13.58
C PRO A 56 12.35 10.19 12.37
N ALA A 57 12.79 10.55 11.15
CA ALA A 57 11.98 10.41 9.94
C ALA A 57 11.73 8.94 9.56
N MET A 58 12.70 8.05 9.79
CA MET A 58 12.52 6.61 9.57
C MET A 58 11.60 6.01 10.63
N ARG A 59 11.80 6.38 11.91
CA ARG A 59 10.92 5.97 13.01
C ARG A 59 9.47 6.37 12.75
N ALA A 60 9.22 7.59 12.27
CA ALA A 60 7.88 8.03 11.89
C ALA A 60 7.27 7.16 10.76
N SER A 61 8.06 6.80 9.74
CA SER A 61 7.61 5.88 8.69
C SER A 61 7.29 4.48 9.23
N TRP A 62 8.10 3.96 10.15
CA TRP A 62 7.88 2.67 10.80
C TRP A 62 6.59 2.68 11.62
N LEU A 63 6.42 3.69 12.48
CA LEU A 63 5.23 3.90 13.30
C LEU A 63 3.95 4.03 12.45
N LYS A 64 4.05 4.68 11.29
CA LYS A 64 2.92 4.81 10.36
C LYS A 64 2.44 3.44 9.86
N GLY A 65 3.35 2.57 9.44
CA GLY A 65 3.00 1.22 8.99
C GLY A 65 2.47 0.35 10.13
N PHE A 66 3.07 0.47 11.31
CA PHE A 66 2.61 -0.22 12.51
C PHE A 66 1.18 0.16 12.89
N ALA A 67 0.89 1.46 12.96
CA ALA A 67 -0.44 1.97 13.26
C ALA A 67 -1.47 1.57 12.19
N GLN A 68 -1.09 1.61 10.92
CA GLN A 68 -1.96 1.22 9.81
C GLN A 68 -2.40 -0.24 9.92
N GLU A 69 -1.47 -1.16 10.20
CA GLU A 69 -1.80 -2.57 10.38
C GLU A 69 -2.68 -2.80 11.62
N GLN A 70 -2.37 -2.14 12.74
CA GLN A 70 -3.23 -2.23 13.93
C GLN A 70 -4.65 -1.74 13.64
N GLN A 71 -4.82 -0.62 12.92
CA GLN A 71 -6.13 -0.13 12.50
C GLN A 71 -6.86 -1.11 11.56
N GLN A 72 -6.14 -1.80 10.68
CA GLN A 72 -6.73 -2.83 9.82
C GLN A 72 -7.14 -4.08 10.57
N SER A 73 -6.45 -4.41 11.68
CA SER A 73 -6.83 -5.48 12.59
C SER A 73 -8.07 -5.13 13.41
N PHE A 74 -8.40 -3.84 13.60
CA PHE A 74 -9.64 -3.36 14.19
C PHE A 74 -10.80 -3.34 13.17
N LYS A 75 -11.06 -4.45 12.49
CA LYS A 75 -12.31 -4.64 11.76
C LYS A 75 -13.35 -5.30 12.68
N PHE A 76 -14.43 -4.56 12.95
CA PHE A 76 -15.61 -5.00 13.70
C PHE A 76 -16.37 -6.13 12.98
#